data_AF-A0A9P6WYT3-F1
#
_entry.id   AF-A0A9P6WYT3-F1
#
_cell.length_a   1.000
_cell.length_b   1.000
_cell.length_c   1.000
_cell.angle_alpha   90.00
_cell.angle_beta   90.00
_cell.angle_gamma   90.00
#
_symmetry.space_group_name_H-M   'P 1'
#
loop_
_entity.id
_entity.type
_entity.pdbx_description
1 polymer ?
#
loop_
_entity_poly.entity_id
_entity_poly.type
_entity_poly.pdbx_seq_one_letter_code
_entity_poly.pdbx_strand_id
1 'polypeptide(L)'
;MTDEAESSVQSILNEFHLKNENISKLSSVYDDLDGLVQLVRRGQTNITLHCIDREELGQTNQVKQMDENMKRLLDLEENLKHTKNAKSAITPYDSELIRLENEYDNKSEKDKYLTNDRFIAYRQHIWNVKNPDEEMPPLTGEDNTDDEIVMGRTKLSFKCPITTSWLEQPLTSKTCKHSFTKTAIIQLIQINRGMVVCPVSGCNKIVKKDILYDDEILADKVKRAKAKAEEESLATEFYDVE
;
A
#
# COMPACT_ATOMS: atom_id res chain seq x y z
N MET A 1 -24.21 -29.72 -11.66
CA MET A 1 -23.61 -28.37 -11.84
C MET A 1 -22.08 -28.41 -11.85
N THR A 2 -21.43 -29.33 -11.14
CA THR A 2 -19.97 -29.53 -11.19
C THR A 2 -19.51 -30.27 -12.45
N ASP A 3 -20.24 -31.31 -12.86
CA ASP A 3 -19.82 -32.21 -13.95
C ASP A 3 -19.88 -31.56 -15.35
N GLU A 4 -20.79 -30.61 -15.56
CA GLU A 4 -20.88 -29.85 -16.83
C GLU A 4 -19.72 -28.84 -16.97
N ALA A 5 -19.29 -28.24 -15.86
CA ALA A 5 -18.15 -27.32 -15.86
C ALA A 5 -16.82 -28.06 -16.08
N GLU A 6 -16.64 -29.22 -15.45
CA GLU A 6 -15.46 -30.07 -15.68
C GLU A 6 -15.41 -30.63 -17.10
N SER A 7 -16.55 -31.06 -17.66
CA SER A 7 -16.66 -31.50 -19.06
C SER A 7 -16.32 -30.37 -20.04
N SER A 8 -16.72 -29.13 -19.74
CA SER A 8 -16.41 -27.95 -20.57
C SER A 8 -14.93 -27.59 -20.55
N VAL A 9 -14.30 -27.60 -19.36
CA VAL A 9 -12.86 -27.35 -19.21
C VAL A 9 -12.03 -28.41 -19.93
N GLN A 10 -12.38 -29.70 -19.79
CA GLN A 10 -11.66 -30.77 -20.47
C GLN A 10 -11.79 -30.69 -22.00
N SER A 11 -12.94 -30.24 -22.51
CA SER A 11 -13.15 -29.99 -23.93
C SER A 11 -12.22 -28.90 -24.46
N ILE A 12 -12.09 -27.77 -23.75
CA ILE A 12 -11.19 -26.67 -24.10
C ILE A 12 -9.73 -27.13 -24.07
N LEU A 13 -9.33 -27.88 -23.03
CA LEU A 13 -7.98 -28.43 -22.95
C LEU A 13 -7.65 -29.32 -24.15
N ASN A 14 -8.60 -30.15 -24.55
CA ASN A 14 -8.42 -31.04 -25.71
C ASN A 14 -8.35 -30.25 -27.03
N GLU A 15 -9.22 -29.26 -27.21
CA GLU A 15 -9.28 -28.40 -28.41
C GLU A 15 -7.97 -27.63 -28.64
N PHE A 16 -7.38 -27.08 -27.57
CA PHE A 16 -6.12 -26.34 -27.64
C PHE A 16 -4.87 -27.21 -27.40
N HIS A 17 -5.03 -28.54 -27.32
CA HIS A 17 -3.96 -29.49 -27.00
C HIS A 17 -3.19 -29.14 -25.71
N LEU A 18 -3.89 -28.57 -24.74
CA LEU A 18 -3.35 -28.18 -23.45
C LEU A 18 -3.40 -29.36 -22.47
N LYS A 19 -2.36 -29.48 -21.66
CA LYS A 19 -2.28 -30.44 -20.55
C LYS A 19 -2.49 -29.72 -19.22
N ASN A 20 -2.80 -30.46 -18.15
CA ASN A 20 -2.93 -29.89 -16.81
C ASN A 20 -1.68 -29.13 -16.34
N GLU A 21 -0.48 -29.55 -16.77
CA GLU A 21 0.78 -28.81 -16.52
C GLU A 21 0.79 -27.38 -17.11
N ASN A 22 0.01 -27.13 -18.17
CA ASN A 22 -0.12 -25.79 -18.77
C ASN A 22 -1.03 -24.90 -17.91
N ILE A 23 -2.04 -25.46 -17.23
CA ILE A 23 -2.90 -24.71 -16.30
C ILE A 23 -2.09 -24.24 -15.09
N SER A 24 -1.23 -25.09 -14.53
CA SER A 24 -0.35 -24.69 -13.42
C SER A 24 0.62 -23.58 -13.81
N LYS A 25 1.13 -23.58 -15.04
CA LYS A 25 2.00 -22.50 -15.55
C LYS A 25 1.23 -21.18 -15.66
N LEU A 26 -0.03 -21.23 -16.11
CA LEU A 26 -0.87 -20.04 -16.17
C LEU A 26 -1.11 -19.45 -14.77
N SER A 27 -1.37 -20.29 -13.76
CA SER A 27 -1.48 -19.84 -12.36
C SER A 27 -0.20 -19.15 -11.89
N SER A 28 0.97 -19.74 -12.17
CA SER A 28 2.26 -19.14 -11.82
C SER A 28 2.45 -17.75 -12.43
N VAL A 29 2.07 -17.56 -13.70
CA VAL A 29 2.16 -16.25 -14.37
C VAL A 29 1.25 -15.21 -13.69
N TYR A 30 0.05 -15.61 -13.25
CA TYR A 30 -0.83 -14.72 -12.49
C TYR A 30 -0.25 -14.34 -11.12
N ASP A 31 0.33 -15.31 -10.42
CA ASP A 31 0.99 -15.06 -9.14
C ASP A 31 2.21 -14.13 -9.32
N ASP A 32 2.95 -14.29 -10.42
CA ASP A 32 4.06 -13.42 -10.78
C ASP A 32 3.59 -11.99 -11.10
N LEU A 33 2.46 -11.82 -11.80
CA LEU A 33 1.86 -10.50 -12.03
C LEU A 33 1.47 -9.82 -10.70
N ASP A 34 0.93 -10.56 -9.74
CA ASP A 34 0.67 -10.03 -8.40
C ASP A 34 1.96 -9.64 -7.68
N GLY A 35 3.01 -10.45 -7.82
CA GLY A 35 4.35 -10.13 -7.33
C GLY A 35 4.88 -8.81 -7.91
N LEU A 36 4.74 -8.61 -9.22
CA LEU A 36 5.14 -7.38 -9.90
C LEU A 36 4.36 -6.16 -9.39
N VAL A 37 3.04 -6.29 -9.21
CA VAL A 37 2.22 -5.22 -8.62
C VAL A 37 2.72 -4.86 -7.21
N GLN A 38 3.06 -5.84 -6.38
CA GLN A 38 3.63 -5.55 -5.05
C GLN A 38 5.00 -4.87 -5.13
N LEU A 39 5.86 -5.26 -6.08
CA LEU A 39 7.16 -4.62 -6.28
C LEU A 39 7.01 -3.15 -6.71
N VAL A 40 6.09 -2.86 -7.62
CA VAL A 40 5.77 -1.48 -8.04
C VAL A 40 5.30 -0.64 -6.85
N ARG A 41 4.41 -1.19 -6.03
CA ARG A 41 3.93 -0.52 -4.81
C ARG A 41 5.03 -0.23 -3.80
N ARG A 42 5.99 -1.15 -3.64
CA ARG A 42 7.18 -0.92 -2.82
C ARG A 42 8.05 0.20 -3.39
N GLY A 43 8.17 0.28 -4.72
CA GLY A 43 8.80 1.42 -5.41
C GLY A 43 8.13 2.75 -5.09
N GLN A 44 6.80 2.81 -5.12
CA GLN A 44 6.02 4.01 -4.75
C GLN A 44 6.30 4.43 -3.29
N THR A 45 6.35 3.47 -2.36
CA THR A 45 6.70 3.73 -0.96
C THR A 45 8.12 4.31 -0.82
N ASN A 46 9.10 3.75 -1.51
CA ASN A 46 10.48 4.28 -1.51
C ASN A 46 10.56 5.70 -2.08
N ILE A 47 9.85 5.99 -3.17
CA ILE A 47 9.74 7.36 -3.73
C ILE A 47 9.14 8.30 -2.68
N THR A 48 8.11 7.87 -1.96
CA THR A 48 7.48 8.68 -0.91
C THR A 48 8.48 9.04 0.18
N LEU A 49 9.20 8.05 0.73
CA LEU A 49 10.22 8.25 1.76
C LEU A 49 11.32 9.21 1.30
N HIS A 50 11.83 9.00 0.08
CA HIS A 50 12.83 9.89 -0.49
C HIS A 50 12.30 11.32 -0.66
N CYS A 51 11.06 11.52 -1.09
CA CYS A 51 10.50 12.86 -1.22
C CYS A 51 10.33 13.55 0.14
N ILE A 52 9.99 12.82 1.20
CA ILE A 52 9.95 13.35 2.57
C ILE A 52 11.33 13.91 2.95
N ASP A 53 12.39 13.11 2.78
CA ASP A 53 13.76 13.55 3.08
C ASP A 53 14.17 14.79 2.26
N ARG A 54 13.80 14.80 0.97
CA ARG A 54 14.11 15.92 0.07
C ARG A 54 13.36 17.19 0.43
N GLU A 55 12.11 17.07 0.88
CA GLU A 55 11.29 18.20 1.31
C GLU A 55 11.84 18.84 2.60
N GLU A 56 12.33 18.03 3.54
CA GLU A 56 13.03 18.49 4.74
C GLU A 56 14.31 19.26 4.39
N LEU A 57 15.03 18.81 3.35
CA LEU A 57 16.23 19.48 2.84
C LEU A 57 15.92 20.69 1.94
N GLY A 58 14.64 21.02 1.71
CA GLY A 58 14.23 22.13 0.84
C GLY A 58 14.52 21.90 -0.65
N GLN A 59 14.70 20.66 -1.09
CA GLN A 59 15.11 20.29 -2.44
C GLN A 59 13.92 20.15 -3.40
N THR A 60 13.11 21.20 -3.52
CA THR A 60 11.83 21.19 -4.26
C THR A 60 11.94 20.73 -5.71
N ASN A 61 13.04 21.05 -6.41
CA ASN A 61 13.23 20.60 -7.80
C ASN A 61 13.37 19.07 -7.91
N GLN A 62 13.98 18.41 -6.92
CA GLN A 62 14.10 16.96 -6.90
C GLN A 62 12.77 16.30 -6.55
N VAL A 63 11.99 16.89 -5.63
CA VAL A 63 10.61 16.44 -5.34
C VAL A 63 9.75 16.47 -6.61
N LYS A 64 9.83 17.55 -7.42
CA LYS A 64 9.12 17.63 -8.71
C LYS A 64 9.55 16.55 -9.71
N GLN A 65 10.84 16.23 -9.79
CA GLN A 65 11.31 15.14 -10.64
C GLN A 65 10.78 13.77 -10.19
N MET A 66 10.65 13.59 -8.88
CA MET A 66 10.14 12.37 -8.28
C MET A 66 8.62 12.22 -8.42
N ASP A 67 7.87 13.33 -8.49
CA ASP A 67 6.44 13.31 -8.83
C ASP A 67 6.20 12.60 -10.18
N GLU A 68 7.03 12.88 -11.19
CA GLU A 68 6.94 12.23 -12.50
C GLU A 68 7.30 10.73 -12.43
N ASN A 69 8.23 10.34 -11.56
CA ASN A 69 8.53 8.93 -11.33
C ASN A 69 7.39 8.21 -10.59
N MET A 70 6.72 8.88 -9.65
CA MET A 70 5.53 8.35 -8.98
C MET A 70 4.41 8.10 -9.99
N LYS A 71 4.12 9.07 -10.86
CA LYS A 71 3.12 8.92 -11.95
C LYS A 71 3.42 7.71 -12.83
N ARG A 72 4.67 7.55 -13.28
CA ARG A 72 5.11 6.37 -14.07
C ARG A 72 4.88 5.05 -13.35
N LEU A 73 5.10 4.99 -12.04
CA LEU A 73 4.82 3.77 -11.26
C LEU A 73 3.32 3.52 -11.08
N LEU A 74 2.48 4.56 -11.05
CA LEU A 74 1.02 4.41 -11.04
C LEU A 74 0.51 3.88 -12.38
N ASP A 75 1.01 4.42 -13.50
CA ASP A 75 0.71 3.93 -14.85
C ASP A 75 1.10 2.45 -14.99
N LEU A 76 2.31 2.09 -14.53
CA LEU A 76 2.78 0.72 -14.56
C LEU A 76 1.92 -0.22 -13.69
N GLU A 77 1.52 0.22 -12.49
CA GLU A 77 0.60 -0.55 -11.64
C GLU A 77 -0.72 -0.81 -12.36
N GLU A 78 -1.28 0.19 -13.04
CA GLU A 78 -2.56 0.05 -13.74
C GLU A 78 -2.47 -0.87 -14.96
N ASN A 79 -1.40 -0.77 -15.75
CA ASN A 79 -1.15 -1.67 -16.88
C ASN A 79 -1.01 -3.13 -16.45
N LEU A 80 -0.33 -3.39 -15.33
CA LEU A 80 -0.23 -4.74 -14.76
C LEU A 80 -1.61 -5.26 -14.30
N LYS A 81 -2.45 -4.41 -13.72
CA LYS A 81 -3.82 -4.77 -13.36
C LYS A 81 -4.69 -5.05 -14.60
N HIS A 82 -4.57 -4.26 -15.66
CA HIS A 82 -5.30 -4.53 -16.90
C HIS A 82 -4.91 -5.87 -17.51
N THR A 83 -3.60 -6.14 -17.59
CA THR A 83 -3.07 -7.45 -18.04
C THR A 83 -3.67 -8.59 -17.21
N LYS A 84 -3.78 -8.41 -15.90
CA LYS A 84 -4.40 -9.38 -14.99
C LYS A 84 -5.92 -9.50 -15.22
N ASN A 85 -6.61 -8.38 -15.41
CA ASN A 85 -8.07 -8.28 -15.48
C ASN A 85 -8.66 -8.64 -16.85
N ALA A 86 -7.88 -8.59 -17.93
CA ALA A 86 -8.27 -9.01 -19.28
C ALA A 86 -8.58 -10.53 -19.39
N LYS A 87 -8.65 -11.23 -18.26
CA LYS A 87 -9.09 -12.61 -18.13
C LYS A 87 -10.58 -12.73 -18.44
N SER A 88 -10.88 -13.10 -19.67
CA SER A 88 -12.17 -13.65 -20.06
C SER A 88 -11.94 -14.90 -20.88
N ALA A 89 -12.57 -16.01 -20.49
CA ALA A 89 -12.55 -17.24 -21.27
C ALA A 89 -13.43 -17.16 -22.55
N ILE A 90 -14.13 -16.04 -22.74
CA ILE A 90 -15.22 -15.89 -23.72
C ILE A 90 -14.97 -14.70 -24.67
N THR A 91 -14.25 -13.66 -24.23
CA THR A 91 -13.89 -12.52 -25.08
C THR A 91 -12.43 -12.64 -25.51
N PRO A 92 -12.08 -12.24 -26.75
CA PRO A 92 -10.69 -12.21 -27.18
C PRO A 92 -9.87 -11.35 -26.21
N TYR A 93 -8.90 -11.96 -25.53
CA TYR A 93 -8.01 -11.32 -24.57
C TYR A 93 -7.48 -9.98 -25.09
N ASP A 94 -7.03 -9.95 -26.34
CA ASP A 94 -6.51 -8.76 -27.00
C ASP A 94 -7.53 -7.62 -27.06
N SER A 95 -8.80 -7.91 -27.32
CA SER A 95 -9.85 -6.89 -27.39
C SER A 95 -10.17 -6.27 -26.03
N GLU A 96 -10.13 -7.08 -24.97
CA GLU A 96 -10.38 -6.58 -23.61
C GLU A 96 -9.19 -5.79 -23.07
N LEU A 97 -7.97 -6.24 -23.35
CA LEU A 97 -6.76 -5.51 -22.99
C LEU A 97 -6.72 -4.13 -23.67
N ILE A 98 -6.95 -4.09 -24.99
CA ILE A 98 -7.02 -2.84 -25.77
C ILE A 98 -8.13 -1.93 -25.22
N ARG A 99 -9.28 -2.49 -24.83
CA ARG A 99 -10.38 -1.70 -24.25
C ARG A 99 -9.95 -1.04 -22.94
N LEU A 100 -9.35 -1.80 -22.03
CA LEU A 100 -8.89 -1.31 -20.72
C LEU A 100 -7.77 -0.28 -20.86
N GLU A 101 -6.79 -0.53 -21.73
CA GLU A 101 -5.69 0.41 -22.01
C GLU A 101 -6.23 1.73 -22.57
N ASN A 102 -7.11 1.69 -23.58
CA ASN A 102 -7.71 2.91 -24.13
C ASN A 102 -8.57 3.65 -23.12
N GLU A 103 -9.34 2.93 -22.28
CA GLU A 103 -10.15 3.54 -21.23
C GLU A 103 -9.28 4.31 -20.24
N TYR A 104 -8.12 3.75 -19.88
CA TYR A 104 -7.15 4.43 -19.02
C TYR A 104 -6.44 5.57 -19.74
N ASP A 105 -5.93 5.34 -20.95
CA ASP A 105 -5.13 6.32 -21.67
C ASP A 105 -5.88 7.61 -21.98
N ASN A 106 -7.18 7.51 -22.24
CA ASN A 106 -8.06 8.65 -22.50
C ASN A 106 -8.44 9.45 -21.23
N LYS A 107 -8.08 8.99 -20.02
CA LYS A 107 -8.31 9.75 -18.79
C LYS A 107 -7.44 11.00 -18.74
N SER A 108 -7.98 12.08 -18.18
CA SER A 108 -7.21 13.28 -17.92
C SER A 108 -6.14 13.04 -16.86
N GLU A 109 -5.11 13.89 -16.81
CA GLU A 109 -4.10 13.82 -15.73
C GLU A 109 -4.73 13.92 -14.34
N LYS A 110 -5.79 14.73 -14.22
CA LYS A 110 -6.60 14.85 -12.99
C LYS A 110 -7.16 13.49 -12.57
N ASP A 111 -7.79 12.78 -13.50
CA ASP A 111 -8.47 11.51 -13.21
C ASP A 111 -7.49 10.34 -13.03
N LYS A 112 -6.30 10.42 -13.64
CA LYS A 112 -5.25 9.40 -13.46
C LYS A 112 -4.59 9.50 -12.09
N TYR A 113 -4.28 10.72 -11.65
CA TYR A 113 -3.39 10.91 -10.50
C TYR A 113 -4.03 11.70 -9.36
N LEU A 114 -4.71 12.81 -9.62
CA LEU A 114 -5.13 13.72 -8.54
C LEU A 114 -6.31 13.17 -7.73
N THR A 115 -7.02 12.19 -8.27
CA THR A 115 -8.08 11.44 -7.58
C THR A 115 -7.62 10.04 -7.12
N ASN A 116 -6.35 9.68 -7.36
CA ASN A 116 -5.82 8.37 -6.99
C ASN A 116 -5.37 8.35 -5.53
N ASP A 117 -5.95 7.47 -4.71
CA ASP A 117 -5.64 7.33 -3.27
C ASP A 117 -4.14 7.23 -2.96
N ARG A 118 -3.37 6.50 -3.79
CA ARG A 118 -1.92 6.33 -3.57
C ARG A 118 -1.18 7.65 -3.81
N PHE A 119 -1.57 8.39 -4.84
CA PHE A 119 -0.98 9.68 -5.14
C PHE A 119 -1.37 10.73 -4.10
N ILE A 120 -2.62 10.76 -3.67
CA ILE A 120 -3.11 11.64 -2.59
C ILE A 120 -2.33 11.36 -1.30
N ALA A 121 -2.21 10.10 -0.89
CA ALA A 121 -1.43 9.72 0.30
C ALA A 121 0.05 10.11 0.17
N TYR A 122 0.65 9.89 -1.01
CA TYR A 122 2.01 10.34 -1.30
C TYR A 122 2.19 11.86 -1.12
N ARG A 123 1.28 12.67 -1.69
CA ARG A 123 1.32 14.14 -1.55
C ARG A 123 1.09 14.59 -0.11
N GLN A 124 0.17 13.95 0.60
CA GLN A 124 -0.10 14.22 2.01
C GLN A 124 1.16 14.00 2.86
N HIS A 125 1.90 12.91 2.61
CA HIS A 125 3.13 12.63 3.36
C HIS A 125 4.20 13.71 3.18
N ILE A 126 4.35 14.24 1.96
CA ILE A 126 5.28 15.34 1.68
C ILE A 126 4.79 16.64 2.32
N TRP A 127 3.49 16.96 2.19
CA TRP A 127 2.88 18.16 2.78
C TRP A 127 3.08 18.25 4.29
N ASN A 128 2.91 17.13 4.99
CA ASN A 128 3.02 17.04 6.45
C ASN A 128 4.41 17.39 6.99
N VAL A 129 5.46 17.36 6.16
CA VAL A 129 6.82 17.74 6.57
C VAL A 129 6.85 19.19 7.06
N LYS A 130 6.18 20.09 6.33
CA LYS A 130 6.14 21.52 6.65
C LYS A 130 4.86 21.94 7.36
N ASN A 131 3.82 21.10 7.30
CA ASN A 131 2.49 21.40 7.81
C ASN A 131 1.96 20.22 8.65
N PRO A 132 2.59 19.88 9.80
CA PRO A 132 2.27 18.67 10.56
C PRO A 132 0.86 18.68 11.19
N ASP A 133 0.33 19.86 11.47
CA ASP A 133 -0.96 20.06 12.15
C ASP A 133 -2.08 20.55 11.22
N GLU A 134 -1.79 20.68 9.92
CA GLU A 134 -2.73 21.16 8.90
C GLU A 134 -3.12 20.03 7.95
N GLU A 135 -4.37 20.06 7.49
CA GLU A 135 -4.83 19.15 6.45
C GLU A 135 -4.29 19.61 5.10
N MET A 136 -3.91 18.65 4.25
CA MET A 136 -3.45 19.01 2.90
C MET A 136 -4.66 19.52 2.11
N PRO A 137 -4.55 20.69 1.45
CA PRO A 137 -5.59 21.13 0.54
C PRO A 137 -5.86 20.09 -0.56
N PRO A 138 -7.10 20.00 -1.08
CA PRO A 138 -7.41 19.12 -2.21
C PRO A 138 -6.47 19.39 -3.39
N LEU A 139 -6.01 18.31 -4.03
CA LEU A 139 -5.11 18.42 -5.19
C LEU A 139 -5.83 18.97 -6.44
N THR A 140 -7.14 18.79 -6.50
CA THR A 140 -8.01 19.32 -7.57
C THR A 140 -8.60 20.63 -7.06
N GLY A 141 -8.13 21.77 -7.56
CA GLY A 141 -8.41 23.10 -7.00
C GLY A 141 -9.86 23.63 -7.04
N GLU A 142 -10.88 22.79 -6.89
CA GLU A 142 -12.29 23.15 -6.74
C GLU A 142 -12.99 22.18 -5.79
N ASP A 143 -13.81 22.72 -4.89
CA ASP A 143 -14.75 22.04 -3.97
C ASP A 143 -15.51 20.88 -4.65
N ASN A 144 -14.91 19.69 -4.71
CA ASN A 144 -15.68 18.47 -4.91
C ASN A 144 -16.10 17.95 -3.55
N THR A 145 -17.19 18.53 -3.06
CA THR A 145 -18.16 17.86 -2.21
C THR A 145 -18.66 16.61 -2.93
N ASP A 146 -18.14 15.43 -2.58
CA ASP A 146 -18.90 14.17 -2.43
C ASP A 146 -18.06 12.88 -2.31
N ASP A 147 -16.78 12.97 -1.92
CA ASP A 147 -16.16 11.88 -1.19
C ASP A 147 -15.23 12.49 -0.15
N GLU A 148 -15.78 12.72 1.04
CA GLU A 148 -15.02 13.09 2.22
C GLU A 148 -14.06 11.91 2.52
N ILE A 149 -12.89 11.88 1.88
CA ILE A 149 -11.76 11.09 2.35
C ILE A 149 -11.29 11.78 3.62
N VAL A 150 -12.06 11.57 4.69
CA VAL A 150 -11.64 11.81 6.05
C VAL A 150 -10.55 10.77 6.32
N MET A 151 -9.32 11.05 5.87
CA MET A 151 -8.14 10.54 6.56
C MET A 151 -8.12 11.25 7.92
N GLY A 152 -9.07 10.88 8.78
CA GLY A 152 -9.21 11.44 10.11
C GLY A 152 -7.87 11.32 10.80
N ARG A 153 -7.50 12.37 11.55
CA ARG A 153 -6.33 12.40 12.42
C ARG A 153 -6.44 11.27 13.45
N THR A 154 -6.15 10.04 13.03
CA THR A 154 -5.91 8.96 13.95
C THR A 154 -4.59 9.33 14.58
N LYS A 155 -4.60 9.70 15.87
CA LYS A 155 -3.38 9.79 16.67
C LYS A 155 -2.71 8.42 16.59
N LEU A 156 -1.81 8.27 15.62
CA LEU A 156 -1.04 7.08 15.40
C LEU A 156 -0.15 6.92 16.63
N SER A 157 -0.49 5.94 17.47
CA SER A 157 0.41 5.55 18.55
C SER A 157 1.66 4.95 17.92
N PHE A 158 2.82 5.52 18.23
CA PHE A 158 4.11 4.93 17.87
C PHE A 158 4.52 3.77 18.78
N LYS A 159 3.68 3.44 19.77
CA LYS A 159 3.87 2.30 20.67
C LYS A 159 3.06 1.09 20.19
N CYS A 160 3.70 -0.07 20.21
CA CYS A 160 3.07 -1.33 19.87
C CYS A 160 2.07 -1.74 20.96
N PRO A 161 0.82 -2.11 20.62
CA PRO A 161 -0.17 -2.56 21.61
C PRO A 161 0.17 -3.91 22.25
N ILE A 162 1.11 -4.68 21.68
CA ILE A 162 1.54 -5.98 22.20
C ILE A 162 2.76 -5.82 23.13
N THR A 163 3.79 -5.11 22.67
CA THR A 163 5.05 -4.99 23.42
C THR A 163 5.08 -3.78 24.34
N THR A 164 4.14 -2.83 24.19
CA THR A 164 4.10 -1.52 24.87
C THR A 164 5.33 -0.63 24.62
N SER A 165 6.27 -1.07 23.79
CA SER A 165 7.47 -0.34 23.38
C SER A 165 7.27 0.33 22.02
N TRP A 166 8.28 1.08 21.57
CA TRP A 166 8.28 1.62 20.21
C TRP A 166 8.05 0.52 19.17
N LEU A 167 7.29 0.84 18.11
CA LEU A 167 7.09 -0.07 17.00
C LEU A 167 8.43 -0.40 16.32
N GLU A 168 8.68 -1.68 16.10
CA GLU A 168 9.85 -2.17 15.37
C GLU A 168 9.38 -2.95 14.14
N GLN A 169 9.82 -2.53 12.95
CA GLN A 169 9.35 -3.08 11.67
C GLN A 169 7.82 -3.21 11.66
N PRO A 170 7.06 -2.11 11.76
CA PRO A 170 5.61 -2.17 11.93
C PRO A 170 4.94 -2.95 10.79
N LEU A 171 4.11 -3.92 11.17
CA LEU A 171 3.15 -4.58 10.31
C LEU A 171 1.76 -3.98 10.54
N THR A 172 1.13 -3.47 9.49
CA THR A 172 -0.22 -2.88 9.55
C THR A 172 -1.25 -3.82 8.95
N SER A 173 -2.40 -3.98 9.61
CA SER A 173 -3.50 -4.80 9.10
C SER A 173 -4.30 -4.06 8.03
N LYS A 174 -4.52 -4.70 6.87
CA LYS A 174 -5.41 -4.19 5.82
C LYS A 174 -6.84 -3.95 6.31
N THR A 175 -7.33 -4.80 7.23
CA THR A 175 -8.72 -4.79 7.72
C THR A 175 -9.01 -3.75 8.80
N CYS A 176 -8.19 -3.65 9.86
CA CYS A 176 -8.41 -2.71 10.97
C CYS A 176 -7.47 -1.50 10.99
N LYS A 177 -6.47 -1.44 10.11
CA LYS A 177 -5.46 -0.37 10.03
C LYS A 177 -4.62 -0.18 11.31
N HIS A 178 -4.66 -1.13 12.24
CA HIS A 178 -3.77 -1.15 13.41
C HIS A 178 -2.41 -1.74 13.07
N SER A 179 -1.37 -1.22 13.72
CA SER A 179 0.02 -1.57 13.49
C SER A 179 0.65 -2.24 14.70
N PHE A 180 1.54 -3.20 14.44
CA PHE A 180 2.18 -4.03 15.47
C PHE A 180 3.66 -4.24 15.14
N THR A 181 4.50 -4.44 16.15
CA THR A 181 5.87 -4.90 15.95
C THR A 181 5.86 -6.28 15.27
N LYS A 182 6.61 -6.43 14.17
CA LYS A 182 6.57 -7.63 13.31
C LYS A 182 6.78 -8.92 14.06
N THR A 183 7.82 -9.01 14.86
CA THR A 183 8.16 -10.19 15.65
C THR A 183 7.02 -10.56 16.61
N ALA A 184 6.46 -9.56 17.30
CA ALA A 184 5.40 -9.74 18.28
C ALA A 184 4.09 -10.28 17.66
N ILE A 185 3.59 -9.65 16.59
CA ILE A 185 2.33 -10.09 15.97
C ILE A 185 2.46 -11.44 15.25
N ILE A 186 3.59 -11.70 14.59
CA ILE A 186 3.82 -12.98 13.91
C ILE A 186 3.91 -14.11 14.93
N GLN A 187 4.63 -13.92 16.04
CA GLN A 187 4.69 -14.90 17.11
C GLN A 187 3.31 -15.17 17.70
N LEU A 188 2.52 -14.12 17.96
CA LEU A 188 1.16 -14.27 18.50
C LEU A 188 0.24 -15.05 17.55
N ILE A 189 0.31 -14.75 16.24
CA ILE A 189 -0.44 -15.49 15.21
C ILE A 189 -0.02 -16.97 15.19
N GLN A 190 1.27 -17.26 15.30
CA GLN A 190 1.78 -18.64 15.29
C GLN A 190 1.30 -19.44 16.51
N ILE A 191 1.33 -18.83 17.71
CA ILE A 191 0.83 -19.45 18.94
C ILE A 191 -0.67 -19.75 18.83
N ASN A 192 -1.44 -18.86 18.18
CA ASN A 192 -2.89 -18.97 18.05
C ASN A 192 -3.35 -19.71 16.78
N ARG A 193 -2.56 -20.67 16.28
CA ARG A 193 -2.90 -21.54 15.15
C ARG A 193 -3.21 -20.79 13.85
N GLY A 194 -2.51 -19.68 13.60
CA GLY A 194 -2.53 -18.96 12.33
C GLY A 194 -3.45 -17.74 12.26
N MET A 195 -4.19 -17.42 13.34
CA MET A 195 -5.02 -16.21 13.41
C MET A 195 -5.20 -15.73 14.85
N VAL A 196 -5.41 -14.43 15.04
CA VAL A 196 -5.69 -13.84 16.35
C VAL A 196 -6.72 -12.73 16.23
N VAL A 197 -7.49 -12.45 17.28
CA VAL A 197 -8.28 -11.22 17.37
C VAL A 197 -7.32 -10.04 17.53
N CYS A 198 -7.59 -8.91 16.88
CA CYS A 198 -6.78 -7.70 16.95
C CYS A 198 -6.43 -7.35 18.41
N PRO A 199 -5.13 -7.28 18.79
CA PRO A 199 -4.71 -6.98 20.16
C PRO A 199 -5.05 -5.57 20.68
N VAL A 200 -5.50 -4.66 19.81
CA VAL A 200 -5.93 -3.32 20.20
C VAL A 200 -7.28 -3.41 20.92
N SER A 201 -7.34 -2.88 22.14
CA SER A 201 -8.56 -2.81 22.95
C SER A 201 -9.74 -2.24 22.18
N GLY A 202 -10.87 -2.97 22.20
CA GLY A 202 -12.10 -2.56 21.49
C GLY A 202 -12.15 -2.94 20.01
N CYS A 203 -11.10 -3.54 19.43
CA CYS A 203 -11.12 -4.03 18.06
C CYS A 203 -11.38 -5.55 17.99
N ASN A 204 -12.47 -5.94 17.34
CA ASN A 204 -12.87 -7.36 17.22
C ASN A 204 -12.49 -7.99 15.86
N LYS A 205 -11.68 -7.30 15.05
CA LYS A 205 -11.30 -7.80 13.71
C LYS A 205 -10.24 -8.90 13.84
N ILE A 206 -10.35 -9.92 12.98
CA ILE A 206 -9.37 -11.00 12.90
C ILE A 206 -8.13 -10.53 12.14
N VAL A 207 -6.96 -10.87 12.70
CA VAL A 207 -5.64 -10.64 12.12
C VAL A 207 -4.97 -11.96 11.80
N LYS A 208 -4.49 -12.08 10.57
CA LYS A 208 -3.72 -13.23 10.05
C LYS A 208 -2.57 -12.71 9.18
N LYS A 209 -1.59 -13.58 8.90
CA LYS A 209 -0.33 -13.16 8.26
C LYS A 209 -0.52 -12.53 6.87
N ASP A 210 -1.46 -13.03 6.09
CA ASP A 210 -1.77 -12.60 4.71
C ASP A 210 -2.41 -11.20 4.60
N ILE A 211 -3.08 -10.73 5.65
CA ILE A 211 -3.69 -9.40 5.68
C ILE A 211 -2.77 -8.32 6.26
N LEU A 212 -1.58 -8.69 6.72
CA LEU A 212 -0.57 -7.76 7.21
C LEU A 212 0.34 -7.31 6.06
N TYR A 213 0.79 -6.06 6.13
CA TYR A 213 1.80 -5.51 5.22
C TYR A 213 2.86 -4.73 6.01
N ASP A 214 4.10 -4.73 5.52
CA ASP A 214 5.17 -3.90 6.08
C ASP A 214 4.86 -2.43 5.81
N ASP A 215 4.81 -1.62 6.88
CA ASP A 215 4.47 -0.20 6.82
C ASP A 215 5.75 0.65 6.94
N GLU A 216 6.49 0.74 5.83
CA GLU A 216 7.80 1.43 5.80
C GLU A 216 7.67 2.92 6.13
N ILE A 217 6.52 3.55 5.82
CA ILE A 217 6.24 4.96 6.15
C ILE A 217 6.06 5.13 7.65
N LEU A 218 5.27 4.25 8.30
CA LEU A 218 5.16 4.27 9.75
C LEU A 218 6.49 3.95 10.43
N ALA A 219 7.29 3.03 9.87
CA ALA A 219 8.61 2.70 10.40
C ALA A 219 9.52 3.94 10.45
N ASP A 220 9.52 4.73 9.38
CA ASP A 220 10.29 5.97 9.30
C ASP A 220 9.78 7.02 10.29
N LYS A 221 8.46 7.23 10.38
CA LYS A 221 7.85 8.13 11.38
C LYS A 221 8.22 7.75 12.81
N VAL A 222 8.15 6.46 13.15
CA VAL A 222 8.52 5.94 14.47
C VAL A 222 10.00 6.18 14.75
N LYS A 223 10.87 5.94 13.78
CA LYS A 223 12.32 6.20 13.89
C LYS A 223 12.61 7.66 14.20
N ARG A 224 11.99 8.60 13.47
CA ARG A 224 12.15 10.05 13.69
C ARG A 224 11.62 10.47 15.06
N ALA A 225 10.43 10.01 15.44
CA ALA A 225 9.83 10.32 16.73
C ALA A 225 10.67 9.77 17.90
N LYS A 226 11.23 8.58 17.76
CA LYS A 226 12.13 7.98 18.74
C LYS A 226 13.42 8.79 18.90
N ALA A 227 14.07 9.18 17.80
CA ALA A 227 15.27 10.01 17.83
C ALA A 227 15.03 11.38 18.51
N LYS A 228 13.91 12.03 18.18
CA LYS A 228 13.52 13.30 18.82
C LYS A 228 13.30 13.15 20.34
N ALA A 229 12.61 12.10 20.76
CA ALA A 229 12.38 11.84 22.19
C ALA A 229 13.68 11.53 22.96
N GLU A 230 14.65 10.87 22.31
CA GLU A 230 15.99 10.62 22.88
C GLU A 230 16.78 11.92 23.03
N GLU A 231 16.76 12.81 22.03
CA GLU A 231 17.42 14.12 22.08
C GLU A 231 16.82 15.03 23.18
N GLU A 232 15.49 15.09 23.28
CA GLU A 232 14.79 15.84 24.34
C GLU A 232 15.12 15.29 25.74
N SER A 233 15.20 13.97 25.89
CA SER A 233 15.60 13.33 27.15
C SER A 233 17.03 13.74 27.55
N LEU A 234 17.97 13.69 26.61
CA LEU A 234 19.37 14.09 26.82
C LEU A 234 19.49 15.57 27.20
N ALA A 235 18.75 16.46 26.54
CA ALA A 235 18.80 17.90 26.83
C ALA A 235 18.34 18.25 28.27
N THR A 236 17.49 17.42 28.87
CA THR A 236 16.93 17.65 30.21
C THR A 236 17.88 17.20 31.33
N GLU A 237 18.80 16.26 31.06
CA GLU A 237 19.74 15.72 32.06
C GLU A 237 20.93 16.66 32.38
N PHE A 238 21.18 17.70 31.57
CA PHE A 238 22.32 18.62 31.74
C PHE A 238 22.06 19.87 32.60
N TYR A 239 20.86 20.01 33.20
CA TYR A 239 20.44 21.22 33.92
C TYR A 239 20.38 21.11 35.45
N ASP A 240 20.95 20.07 36.07
CA ASP A 240 20.98 19.95 37.53
C ASP A 240 22.42 19.89 38.08
N VAL A 241 23.06 21.06 38.25
CA VAL A 241 24.06 21.30 39.31
C VAL A 241 23.97 22.76 39.74
N GLU A 242 23.32 23.03 40.88
CA GLU A 242 23.52 24.27 41.67
C GLU A 242 24.86 24.24 42.41
#